data_AF-A0A3D1DF90-F1
#
_entry.id   AF-A0A3D1DF90-F1
#
_cell.length_a   1.000
_cell.length_b   1.000
_cell.length_c   1.000
_cell.angle_alpha   90.00
_cell.angle_beta   90.00
_cell.angle_gamma   90.00
#
_symmetry.space_group_name_H-M   'P 1'
#
loop_
_entity.id
_entity.type
_entity.pdbx_description
1 polymer ?
#
loop_
_entity_poly.entity_id
_entity_poly.type
_entity_poly.pdbx_seq_one_letter_code
_entity_poly.pdbx_strand_id
1 'polypeptide(L)'
;MARRKGPDLTVAELESLLAQQKSRVTSLGKKRSQLQAELNSVENQLQSLQGPAASTPRTGKKTGRRGKRPKNAQSLASVVTGILGKSPKGLSLDDLTAQVINSGYKTKAKSFANVVYQCVYNSKAIQRDKKSGAYRLKAAKT
;
A
#
# COMPACT_ATOMS: atom_id res chain seq x y z
N MET A 1 -13.05 8.09 32.27
CA MET A 1 -12.20 6.89 32.38
C MET A 1 -11.63 6.84 33.79
N ALA A 2 -11.96 5.80 34.57
CA ALA A 2 -11.55 5.69 35.97
C ALA A 2 -10.02 5.56 36.06
N ARG A 3 -9.37 6.49 36.77
CA ARG A 3 -7.99 6.33 37.22
C ARG A 3 -8.00 5.16 38.23
N ARG A 4 -7.34 4.05 37.89
CA ARG A 4 -7.10 2.98 38.86
C ARG A 4 -6.26 3.59 39.99
N LYS A 5 -6.85 3.73 41.18
CA LYS A 5 -6.15 4.10 42.40
C LYS A 5 -5.03 3.08 42.58
N GLY A 6 -3.77 3.52 42.46
CA GLY A 6 -2.63 2.66 42.71
C GLY A 6 -2.66 2.20 44.17
N PRO A 7 -2.29 0.94 44.48
CA PRO A 7 -2.10 0.52 45.86
C PRO A 7 -1.09 1.46 46.52
N ASP A 8 -1.34 1.86 47.76
CA ASP A 8 -0.45 2.69 48.60
C ASP A 8 0.80 1.87 48.96
N LEU A 9 1.62 1.57 47.95
CA LEU A 9 2.88 0.85 48.08
C LEU A 9 3.95 1.84 48.53
N THR A 10 4.71 1.44 49.53
CA THR A 10 5.86 2.19 50.02
C THR A 10 6.94 2.27 48.93
N VAL A 11 7.82 3.27 49.01
CA VAL A 11 8.92 3.44 48.05
C VAL A 11 9.79 2.18 47.97
N ALA A 12 10.04 1.52 49.11
CA ALA A 12 10.78 0.26 49.18
C ALA A 12 10.07 -0.89 48.44
N GLU A 13 8.75 -0.99 48.53
CA GLU A 13 7.97 -2.00 47.81
C GLU A 13 7.97 -1.75 46.30
N LEU A 14 7.91 -0.47 45.87
CA LEU A 14 8.02 -0.09 44.46
C LEU A 14 9.40 -0.42 43.88
N GLU A 15 10.47 -0.18 44.63
CA GLU A 15 11.83 -0.56 44.25
C GLU A 15 12.00 -2.07 44.10
N SER A 16 11.44 -2.85 45.02
CA SER A 16 11.41 -4.32 44.95
C SER A 16 10.65 -4.83 43.73
N LEU A 17 9.47 -4.27 43.44
CA LEU A 17 8.69 -4.62 42.25
C LEU A 17 9.40 -4.25 40.95
N LEU A 18 10.08 -3.10 40.90
CA LEU A 18 10.90 -2.70 39.76
C LEU A 18 12.10 -3.65 39.57
N ALA A 19 12.77 -4.05 40.65
CA ALA A 19 13.85 -5.03 40.59
C ALA A 19 13.36 -6.39 40.06
N GLN A 20 12.19 -6.84 40.52
CA GLN A 20 11.54 -8.07 40.05
C GLN A 20 11.12 -8.00 38.58
N GLN A 21 10.57 -6.87 38.12
CA GLN A 21 10.23 -6.69 36.71
C GLN A 21 11.49 -6.67 35.83
N LYS A 22 12.55 -5.97 36.26
CA LYS A 22 13.83 -5.93 35.55
C LYS A 22 14.43 -7.34 35.43
N SER A 23 14.42 -8.14 36.49
CA SER A 23 14.92 -9.52 36.46
C SER A 23 14.07 -10.44 35.56
N ARG A 24 12.75 -10.22 35.49
CA ARG A 24 11.87 -10.93 34.56
C ARG A 24 12.12 -10.55 33.10
N VAL A 25 12.39 -9.27 32.83
CA VAL A 25 12.73 -8.82 31.46
C VAL A 25 14.06 -9.44 31.02
N THR A 26 15.07 -9.49 31.90
CA THR A 26 16.36 -10.09 31.54
C THR A 26 16.24 -11.61 31.33
N SER A 27 15.45 -12.32 32.14
CA SER A 27 15.22 -13.76 31.94
C SER A 27 14.45 -14.06 30.65
N LEU A 28 13.42 -13.27 30.33
CA LEU A 28 12.69 -13.38 29.05
C LEU A 28 13.58 -13.03 27.85
N GLY A 29 14.45 -12.04 27.98
CA GLY A 29 15.45 -11.70 26.96
C GLY A 29 16.39 -12.87 26.67
N LYS A 30 16.93 -13.52 27.71
CA LYS A 30 17.75 -14.74 27.58
C LYS A 30 16.98 -15.89 26.93
N LYS A 31 15.73 -16.12 27.34
CA LYS A 31 14.88 -17.15 26.74
C LYS A 31 14.61 -16.88 25.26
N ARG A 32 14.36 -15.62 24.89
CA ARG A 32 14.20 -15.22 23.49
C ARG A 32 15.47 -15.49 22.68
N SER A 33 16.65 -15.15 23.20
CA SER A 33 17.90 -15.38 22.47
C SER A 33 18.21 -16.87 22.31
N GLN A 34 17.91 -17.70 23.31
CA GLN A 34 18.03 -19.16 23.23
C GLN A 34 17.09 -19.75 22.17
N LEU A 35 15.80 -19.42 22.23
CA LEU A 35 14.82 -19.89 21.24
C LEU A 35 15.15 -19.42 19.83
N GLN A 36 15.69 -18.20 19.66
CA GLN A 36 16.14 -17.73 18.35
C GLN A 36 17.33 -18.55 17.83
N ALA A 37 18.28 -18.92 18.69
CA ALA A 37 19.40 -19.76 18.31
C ALA A 37 18.92 -21.17 17.92
N GLU A 38 17.97 -21.74 18.66
CA GLU A 38 17.34 -23.03 18.33
C GLU A 38 16.60 -22.97 17.00
N LEU A 39 15.79 -21.93 16.76
CA LEU A 39 15.11 -21.71 15.49
C LEU A 39 16.09 -21.63 14.33
N ASN A 40 17.16 -20.84 14.47
CA ASN A 40 18.19 -20.72 13.44
C ASN A 40 18.87 -22.07 13.16
N SER A 41 19.11 -22.89 14.19
CA SER A 41 19.66 -24.24 14.04
C SER A 41 18.71 -25.16 13.25
N VAL A 42 17.42 -25.13 13.57
CA VAL A 42 16.39 -25.90 12.86
C VAL A 42 16.26 -25.41 11.41
N GLU A 43 16.27 -24.11 11.17
CA GLU A 43 16.27 -23.53 9.82
C GLU A 43 17.47 -23.99 8.99
N ASN A 44 18.68 -24.02 9.58
CA ASN A 44 19.88 -24.54 8.92
C ASN A 44 19.76 -26.03 8.58
N GLN A 45 19.19 -26.84 9.50
CA GLN A 45 18.92 -28.26 9.24
C GLN A 45 17.91 -28.43 8.10
N LEU A 46 16.81 -27.68 8.11
CA LEU A 46 15.83 -27.69 7.04
C LEU A 46 16.44 -27.28 5.70
N GLN A 47 17.28 -26.23 5.69
CA GLN A 47 17.98 -25.78 4.49
C GLN A 47 18.95 -26.84 3.96
N SER A 48 19.64 -27.57 4.84
CA SER A 48 20.55 -28.65 4.43
C SER A 48 19.80 -29.83 3.80
N LEU A 49 18.62 -30.16 4.31
CA LEU A 49 17.81 -31.29 3.85
C LEU A 49 16.97 -30.98 2.60
N GLN A 50 16.52 -29.73 2.44
CA GLN A 50 15.73 -29.30 1.28
C GLN A 50 16.59 -29.00 0.03
N GLY A 51 17.91 -29.18 0.12
CA GLY A 51 18.87 -28.73 -0.90
C GLY A 51 18.85 -27.20 -1.03
N PRO A 52 19.64 -26.60 -1.95
CA PRO A 52 19.54 -25.19 -2.23
C PRO A 52 18.21 -24.91 -2.95
N ALA A 53 17.11 -24.86 -2.21
CA ALA A 53 15.91 -24.17 -2.61
C ALA A 53 16.28 -22.70 -2.71
N ALA A 54 16.77 -22.32 -3.90
CA ALA A 54 17.03 -20.97 -4.37
C ALA A 54 17.38 -19.98 -3.25
N SER A 55 18.68 -19.85 -2.99
CA SER A 55 19.31 -18.76 -2.26
C SER A 55 18.38 -17.55 -2.19
N THR A 56 17.68 -17.35 -1.07
CA THR A 56 16.79 -16.22 -0.91
C THR A 56 17.65 -14.98 -0.93
N PRO A 57 17.64 -14.15 -2.00
CA PRO A 57 18.34 -12.89 -1.95
C PRO A 57 17.52 -12.01 -1.02
N ARG A 58 18.17 -11.55 0.04
CA ARG A 58 17.78 -10.40 0.85
C ARG A 58 17.06 -9.36 -0.01
N THR A 59 15.78 -9.12 0.30
CA THR A 59 15.07 -7.85 0.07
C THR A 59 15.39 -7.12 -1.24
N GLY A 60 15.29 -7.81 -2.38
CA GLY A 60 15.03 -7.20 -3.67
C GLY A 60 13.55 -7.44 -3.98
N LYS A 61 12.70 -6.43 -3.82
CA LYS A 61 11.28 -6.46 -4.19
C LYS A 61 11.17 -7.06 -5.60
N LYS A 62 10.79 -8.35 -5.70
CA LYS A 62 10.50 -9.02 -6.97
C LYS A 62 9.45 -8.15 -7.65
N THR A 63 9.88 -7.33 -8.60
CA THR A 63 8.99 -6.68 -9.55
C THR A 63 8.41 -7.83 -10.35
N GLY A 64 7.31 -8.41 -9.84
CA GLY A 64 6.61 -9.50 -10.50
C GLY A 64 6.49 -9.13 -11.97
N ARG A 65 6.87 -10.05 -12.86
CA ARG A 65 6.86 -9.85 -14.32
C ARG A 65 5.55 -9.16 -14.71
N ARG A 66 5.58 -7.84 -14.79
CA ARG A 66 4.41 -7.05 -15.18
C ARG A 66 4.24 -7.38 -16.65
N GLY A 67 3.14 -8.05 -16.99
CA GLY A 67 2.83 -8.38 -18.38
C GLY A 67 3.05 -7.14 -19.25
N LYS A 68 3.63 -7.33 -20.45
CA LYS A 68 3.97 -6.22 -21.36
C LYS A 68 2.73 -5.34 -21.54
N ARG A 69 2.86 -4.06 -21.14
CA ARG A 69 1.79 -3.06 -21.27
C ARG A 69 1.43 -2.91 -22.75
N PRO A 70 0.14 -2.78 -23.11
CA PRO A 70 -0.26 -2.43 -24.47
C PRO A 70 0.44 -1.16 -24.93
N LYS A 71 0.98 -1.16 -26.15
CA LYS A 71 1.56 0.04 -26.77
C LYS A 71 0.41 0.89 -27.33
N ASN A 72 0.13 2.01 -26.68
CA ASN A 72 -0.82 3.02 -27.16
C ASN A 72 -0.04 4.23 -27.70
N ALA A 73 -0.59 4.92 -28.69
CA ALA A 73 0.04 6.11 -29.29
C ALA A 73 0.13 7.28 -28.29
N GLN A 74 -0.84 7.40 -27.39
CA GLN A 74 -0.90 8.44 -26.36
C GLN A 74 -1.06 7.83 -24.96
N SER A 75 -0.66 8.59 -23.95
CA SER A 75 -0.87 8.22 -22.54
C SER A 75 -2.36 8.33 -22.19
N LEU A 76 -2.82 7.55 -21.21
CA LEU A 76 -4.19 7.62 -20.72
C LEU A 76 -4.56 9.05 -20.28
N ALA A 77 -3.64 9.74 -19.60
CA ALA A 77 -3.86 11.11 -19.15
C ALA A 77 -4.13 12.06 -20.32
N SER A 78 -3.33 11.98 -21.40
CA SER A 78 -3.49 12.82 -22.59
C SER A 78 -4.83 12.59 -23.28
N VAL A 79 -5.23 11.33 -23.46
CA VAL A 79 -6.51 10.96 -24.07
C VAL A 79 -7.68 11.48 -23.23
N VAL A 80 -7.62 11.28 -21.91
CA VAL A 80 -8.66 11.73 -20.97
C VAL A 80 -8.77 13.26 -20.97
N THR A 81 -7.66 13.99 -20.98
CA THR A 81 -7.70 15.46 -21.07
C THR A 81 -8.26 15.95 -22.40
N GLY A 82 -7.94 15.27 -23.52
CA GLY A 82 -8.48 15.61 -24.83
C GLY A 82 -10.00 15.39 -24.92
N ILE A 83 -10.49 14.31 -24.29
CA ILE A 83 -11.92 14.03 -24.19
C ILE A 83 -12.63 15.08 -23.31
N LEU A 84 -12.09 15.35 -22.12
CA LEU A 84 -12.67 16.35 -21.20
C LEU A 84 -12.62 17.77 -21.76
N GLY A 85 -11.62 18.10 -22.59
CA GLY A 85 -11.54 19.39 -23.29
C GLY A 85 -12.66 19.59 -24.32
N LYS A 86 -13.17 18.51 -24.93
CA LYS A 86 -14.29 18.56 -25.88
C LYS A 86 -15.66 18.61 -25.17
N SER A 87 -15.72 18.25 -23.89
CA SER A 87 -16.95 18.15 -23.11
C SER A 87 -16.93 19.11 -21.91
N PRO A 88 -17.28 20.41 -22.11
CA PRO A 88 -17.26 21.41 -21.04
C PRO A 88 -18.26 21.11 -19.90
N LYS A 89 -19.31 20.32 -20.19
CA LYS A 89 -20.30 19.85 -19.20
C LYS A 89 -19.75 18.76 -18.27
N GLY A 90 -18.55 18.24 -18.53
CA GLY A 90 -17.97 17.11 -17.82
C GLY A 90 -18.66 15.79 -18.13
N LEU A 91 -17.98 14.70 -17.79
CA LEU A 91 -18.44 13.35 -18.06
C LEU A 91 -18.45 12.53 -16.78
N SER A 92 -19.40 11.60 -16.68
CA SER A 92 -19.38 10.58 -15.64
C SER A 92 -18.18 9.64 -15.83
N LEU A 93 -17.83 8.86 -14.80
CA LEU A 93 -16.73 7.89 -14.93
C LEU A 93 -17.00 6.89 -16.05
N ASP A 94 -18.24 6.42 -16.14
CA ASP A 94 -18.64 5.38 -17.10
C ASP A 94 -18.59 5.93 -18.53
N ASP A 95 -19.14 7.13 -18.77
CA ASP A 95 -19.06 7.78 -20.08
C ASP A 95 -17.61 8.04 -20.49
N LEU A 96 -16.78 8.45 -19.54
CA LEU A 96 -15.37 8.73 -19.80
C LEU A 96 -14.62 7.44 -20.15
N THR A 97 -14.93 6.33 -19.49
CA THR A 97 -14.34 5.02 -19.86
C THR A 97 -14.78 4.57 -21.25
N ALA A 98 -16.06 4.75 -21.59
CA ALA A 98 -16.60 4.41 -22.91
C ALA A 98 -15.95 5.25 -24.00
N GLN A 99 -15.82 6.57 -23.81
CA GLN A 99 -15.17 7.45 -24.78
C GLN A 99 -13.68 7.14 -24.94
N VAL A 100 -12.98 6.74 -23.87
CA VAL A 100 -11.58 6.32 -23.97
C VAL A 100 -11.44 5.03 -24.78
N ILE A 101 -12.35 4.07 -24.61
CA ILE A 101 -12.35 2.84 -25.43
C ILE A 101 -12.67 3.19 -26.89
N ASN A 102 -13.68 4.04 -27.12
CA ASN A 102 -14.07 4.51 -28.47
C ASN A 102 -12.97 5.31 -29.17
N SER A 103 -12.06 5.95 -28.42
CA SER A 103 -10.86 6.59 -28.98
C SER A 103 -9.81 5.61 -29.51
N GLY A 104 -10.04 4.30 -29.35
CA GLY A 104 -9.12 3.23 -29.77
C GLY A 104 -8.04 2.90 -28.74
N TYR A 105 -8.19 3.36 -27.50
CA TYR A 105 -7.21 3.11 -26.44
C TYR A 105 -7.22 1.63 -26.01
N LYS A 106 -6.09 0.93 -26.20
CA LYS A 106 -5.98 -0.49 -25.89
C LYS A 106 -5.66 -0.70 -24.41
N THR A 107 -6.42 -1.55 -23.73
CA THR A 107 -6.23 -1.89 -22.33
C THR A 107 -6.37 -3.41 -22.10
N LYS A 108 -5.64 -3.92 -21.11
CA LYS A 108 -5.75 -5.31 -20.62
C LYS A 108 -6.19 -5.36 -19.14
N ALA A 109 -6.58 -4.21 -18.59
CA ALA A 109 -6.96 -4.12 -17.19
C ALA A 109 -8.34 -4.74 -16.96
N LYS A 110 -8.45 -5.62 -15.96
CA LYS A 110 -9.74 -6.23 -15.57
C LYS A 110 -10.76 -5.20 -15.08
N SER A 111 -10.28 -4.14 -14.43
CA SER A 111 -11.10 -3.00 -13.98
C SER A 111 -10.56 -1.72 -14.61
N PHE A 112 -10.90 -1.50 -15.88
CA PHE A 112 -10.45 -0.30 -16.60
C PHE A 112 -11.04 0.98 -15.99
N ALA A 113 -12.30 0.94 -15.53
CA ALA A 113 -12.93 2.06 -14.82
C ALA A 113 -12.12 2.53 -13.60
N ASN A 114 -11.57 1.60 -12.80
CA ASN A 114 -10.71 1.96 -11.67
C ASN A 114 -9.38 2.58 -12.13
N VAL A 115 -8.80 2.11 -13.24
CA VAL A 115 -7.58 2.69 -13.81
C VAL A 115 -7.83 4.12 -14.28
N VAL A 116 -8.97 4.36 -14.94
CA VAL A 116 -9.41 5.69 -15.38
C VAL A 116 -9.68 6.58 -14.17
N TYR A 117 -10.37 6.06 -13.15
CA TYR A 117 -10.59 6.77 -11.89
C TYR A 117 -9.27 7.22 -11.25
N GLN A 118 -8.31 6.31 -11.09
CA GLN A 118 -6.99 6.64 -10.55
C GLN A 118 -6.26 7.68 -11.41
N CYS A 119 -6.36 7.58 -12.74
CA CYS A 119 -5.75 8.55 -13.65
C CYS A 119 -6.33 9.96 -13.44
N VAL A 120 -7.66 10.04 -13.29
CA VAL A 120 -8.36 11.31 -13.10
C VAL A 120 -8.13 11.87 -11.69
N TYR A 121 -8.21 11.02 -10.67
CA TYR A 121 -8.03 11.39 -9.27
C TYR A 121 -6.61 11.91 -8.98
N ASN A 122 -5.59 11.32 -9.61
CA ASN A 122 -4.20 11.75 -9.46
C ASN A 122 -3.85 12.98 -10.31
N SER A 123 -4.73 13.42 -11.21
CA SER A 123 -4.47 14.56 -12.08
C SER A 123 -4.82 15.88 -11.40
N LYS A 124 -3.85 16.80 -11.31
CA LYS A 124 -4.06 18.16 -10.79
C LYS A 124 -4.92 19.03 -11.70
N ALA A 125 -5.02 18.65 -12.98
CA ALA A 125 -5.73 19.40 -14.02
C ALA A 125 -7.22 19.03 -14.11
N ILE A 126 -7.67 17.99 -13.41
CA ILE A 126 -9.06 17.51 -13.47
C ILE A 126 -9.69 17.67 -12.10
N GLN A 127 -10.91 18.21 -12.08
CA GLN A 127 -11.73 18.34 -10.88
C GLN A 127 -12.98 17.47 -11.00
N ARG A 128 -13.40 16.89 -9.89
CA ARG A 128 -14.67 16.18 -9.78
C ARG A 128 -15.71 17.11 -9.17
N ASP A 129 -16.82 17.29 -9.84
CA ASP A 129 -17.97 17.98 -9.30
C ASP A 129 -18.66 17.08 -8.26
N LYS A 130 -18.77 17.58 -7.01
CA LYS A 130 -19.35 16.83 -5.90
C LYS A 130 -20.87 16.63 -6.04
N LYS A 131 -21.54 17.50 -6.81
CA LYS A 131 -23.00 17.45 -6.99
C LYS A 131 -23.41 16.48 -8.09
N SER A 132 -22.77 16.58 -9.25
CA SER A 132 -23.08 15.73 -10.42
C SER A 132 -22.25 14.46 -10.50
N GLY A 133 -21.16 14.36 -9.72
CA GLY A 133 -20.20 13.26 -9.82
C GLY A 133 -19.35 13.29 -11.10
N ALA A 134 -19.54 14.29 -11.97
CA ALA A 134 -18.86 14.41 -13.25
C ALA A 134 -17.43 14.95 -13.10
N TYR A 135 -16.54 14.50 -13.99
CA TYR A 135 -15.17 14.98 -14.09
C TYR A 135 -15.06 16.07 -15.15
N ARG A 136 -14.36 17.16 -14.83
CA ARG A 136 -14.17 18.34 -15.68
C ARG A 136 -12.73 18.81 -15.60
N LEU A 137 -12.23 19.45 -16.65
CA LEU A 137 -10.97 20.19 -16.54
C LEU A 137 -11.12 21.31 -15.50
N LYS A 138 -10.09 21.51 -14.69
CA LYS A 138 -9.98 22.65 -13.81
C LYS A 138 -9.75 23.87 -14.68
N ALA A 139 -10.64 24.85 -14.62
CA ALA A 139 -10.39 26.14 -15.26
C ALA A 139 -9.06 26.66 -14.72
N ALA A 140 -8.12 26.98 -15.62
CA ALA A 140 -6.91 27.67 -15.23
C ALA A 140 -7.35 28.94 -14.49
N LYS A 141 -6.82 29.16 -13.28
CA LYS A 141 -6.90 30.48 -12.66
C LYS A 141 -6.01 31.37 -13.52
N THR A 142 -6.63 32.16 -14.39
CA THR A 142 -6.01 33.36 -14.97
C THR A 142 -5.86 34.39 -13.88
#